data_AF-A0A976MCC4-F1
#
_entry.id   AF-A0A976MCC4-F1
#
_cell.length_a   1.000
_cell.length_b   1.000
_cell.length_c   1.000
_cell.angle_alpha   90.00
_cell.angle_beta   90.00
_cell.angle_gamma   90.00
#
_symmetry.space_group_name_H-M   'P 1'
#
loop_
_entity.id
_entity.type
_entity.pdbx_description
1 polymer ?
#
loop_
_entity_poly.entity_id
_entity_poly.type
_entity_poly.pdbx_seq_one_letter_code
_entity_poly.pdbx_strand_id
1 'polypeptide(L)'
;MESSSADVFKVKWTKFKGRHVPFLLQNLDGQCPLICLSNILFLNRRLELPRGCKQIQFESLCTYISSALPDFNSEWVTSILISLKKGLLFNCKFDSTKVYIESDPEQLFQTFGIPIKHGWIADPIAYGPLTRLNYDELLEKLAIFQCKKEENRLKSYVKKDLNEESGDSDDEEETVKEEKEESQGDLEKEFEQMKLSEEHKEGSECVSEEAKEGPEDKIDKKDDEDNSHTSDDKQAEDEGKVDEKKADGANLEEKGEDDDFNEDTATLAMDFLERYATQLTEYGIKVLKHELSELKLVALYRNNHFLVTTMHNGQIFALVTDSAFYDHQCVWESLESSEYFDENFNHYVPKDIPVKKPSLLDKWKRAFKRKPRR
;
A
#
# COMPACT_ATOMS: atom_id res chain seq x y z
N MET A 1 -23.73 -5.07 23.18
CA MET A 1 -22.62 -5.12 22.22
C MET A 1 -23.07 -5.98 21.05
N GLU A 2 -23.56 -5.35 19.99
CA GLU A 2 -23.93 -6.05 18.75
C GLU A 2 -22.64 -6.51 18.07
N SER A 3 -22.36 -7.82 18.08
CA SER A 3 -21.29 -8.37 17.23
C SER A 3 -21.78 -8.25 15.79
N SER A 4 -21.32 -7.23 15.08
CA SER A 4 -21.64 -7.08 13.67
C SER A 4 -21.05 -8.26 12.89
N SER A 5 -21.77 -8.76 11.88
CA SER A 5 -21.29 -9.84 11.01
C SER A 5 -20.02 -9.50 10.21
N ALA A 6 -19.52 -8.25 10.29
CA ALA A 6 -18.32 -7.77 9.62
C ALA A 6 -17.00 -8.26 10.27
N ASP A 7 -17.08 -8.90 11.44
CA ASP A 7 -15.92 -9.33 12.24
C ASP A 7 -15.66 -10.84 12.16
N VAL A 8 -16.32 -11.52 11.21
CA VAL A 8 -16.21 -12.97 11.02
C VAL A 8 -15.48 -13.30 9.72
N PHE A 9 -14.37 -14.02 9.84
CA PHE A 9 -13.59 -14.52 8.71
C PHE A 9 -13.96 -15.97 8.41
N LYS A 10 -14.26 -16.29 7.16
CA LYS A 10 -14.45 -17.69 6.74
C LYS A 10 -13.09 -18.39 6.68
N VAL A 11 -13.07 -19.66 7.05
CA VAL A 11 -11.86 -20.50 7.06
C VAL A 11 -11.99 -21.58 6.00
N LYS A 12 -11.00 -21.66 5.12
CA LYS A 12 -10.79 -22.75 4.17
C LYS A 12 -9.60 -23.59 4.62
N TRP A 13 -9.63 -24.88 4.33
CA TRP A 13 -8.57 -25.82 4.67
C TRP A 13 -7.90 -26.33 3.41
N THR A 14 -6.58 -26.50 3.48
CA THR A 14 -5.75 -26.96 2.37
C THR A 14 -4.56 -27.77 2.89
N LYS A 15 -3.82 -28.40 1.98
CA LYS A 15 -2.50 -28.96 2.25
C LYS A 15 -1.41 -28.02 1.75
N PHE A 16 -0.50 -27.62 2.64
CA PHE A 16 0.70 -26.86 2.27
C PHE A 16 1.93 -27.46 2.95
N LYS A 17 3.02 -27.66 2.20
CA LYS A 17 4.24 -28.35 2.69
C LYS A 17 3.96 -29.69 3.38
N GLY A 18 3.01 -30.46 2.82
CA GLY A 18 2.61 -31.76 3.37
C GLY A 18 1.67 -31.71 4.58
N ARG A 19 1.29 -30.53 5.06
CA ARG A 19 0.53 -30.33 6.30
C ARG A 19 -0.87 -29.79 6.01
N HIS A 20 -1.86 -30.28 6.74
CA HIS A 20 -3.23 -29.77 6.67
C HIS A 20 -3.34 -28.49 7.50
N VAL A 21 -3.57 -27.36 6.85
CA VAL A 21 -3.52 -26.02 7.44
C VAL A 21 -4.76 -25.20 7.06
N PRO A 22 -5.22 -24.31 7.96
CA PRO A 22 -6.28 -23.38 7.63
C PRO A 22 -5.72 -22.14 6.93
N PHE A 23 -6.59 -21.42 6.24
CA PHE A 23 -6.37 -20.03 5.86
C PHE A 23 -7.72 -19.31 5.79
N LEU A 24 -7.68 -18.02 6.04
CA LEU A 24 -8.80 -17.10 6.04
C LEU A 24 -9.12 -16.64 4.63
N LEU A 25 -10.42 -16.52 4.34
CA LEU A 25 -10.93 -15.90 3.13
C LEU A 25 -11.41 -14.48 3.39
N GLN A 26 -11.30 -13.65 2.38
CA GLN A 26 -11.73 -12.27 2.36
C GLN A 26 -13.17 -12.15 1.84
N ASN A 27 -13.99 -11.40 2.58
CA ASN A 27 -15.39 -11.13 2.22
C ASN A 27 -15.64 -9.65 1.85
N LEU A 28 -14.75 -8.74 2.24
CA LEU A 28 -14.91 -7.28 2.14
C LEU A 28 -13.57 -6.63 1.81
N ASP A 29 -13.62 -5.44 1.20
CA ASP A 29 -12.43 -4.63 0.92
C ASP A 29 -11.78 -4.09 2.21
N GLY A 30 -10.47 -3.84 2.17
CA GLY A 30 -9.71 -3.22 3.28
C GLY A 30 -9.08 -4.19 4.31
N GLN A 31 -9.65 -5.38 4.54
CA GLN A 31 -9.14 -6.33 5.56
C GLN A 31 -7.94 -7.18 5.08
N CYS A 32 -7.44 -6.93 3.87
CA CYS A 32 -6.41 -7.76 3.25
C CYS A 32 -5.05 -7.79 4.00
N PRO A 33 -4.54 -6.71 4.62
CA PRO A 33 -3.27 -6.76 5.34
C PRO A 33 -3.33 -7.74 6.52
N LEU A 34 -4.41 -7.68 7.30
CA LEU A 34 -4.67 -8.59 8.42
C LEU A 34 -4.81 -10.05 7.95
N ILE A 35 -5.59 -10.28 6.89
CA ILE A 35 -5.80 -11.62 6.33
C ILE A 35 -4.47 -12.18 5.81
N CYS A 36 -3.67 -11.37 5.12
CA CYS A 36 -2.36 -11.77 4.61
C CYS A 36 -1.41 -12.18 5.74
N LEU A 37 -1.27 -11.34 6.78
CA LEU A 37 -0.49 -11.65 7.98
C LEU A 37 -0.94 -12.98 8.59
N SER A 38 -2.24 -13.11 8.86
CA SER A 38 -2.83 -14.27 9.52
C SER A 38 -2.61 -15.55 8.72
N ASN A 39 -2.81 -15.49 7.40
CA ASN A 39 -2.64 -16.63 6.51
C ASN A 39 -1.19 -17.10 6.44
N ILE A 40 -0.23 -16.18 6.40
CA ILE A 40 1.19 -16.55 6.46
C ILE A 40 1.50 -17.28 7.77
N LEU A 41 0.94 -16.82 8.89
CA LEU A 41 1.12 -17.46 10.20
C LEU A 41 0.46 -18.85 10.26
N PHE A 42 -0.75 -19.02 9.74
CA PHE A 42 -1.44 -20.32 9.70
C PHE A 42 -0.73 -21.32 8.76
N LEU A 43 -0.36 -20.90 7.55
CA LEU A 43 0.32 -21.77 6.59
C LEU A 43 1.71 -22.21 7.08
N ASN A 44 2.39 -21.36 7.86
CA ASN A 44 3.65 -21.72 8.52
C ASN A 44 3.46 -22.50 9.85
N ARG A 45 2.21 -22.72 10.29
CA ARG A 45 1.86 -23.29 11.61
C ARG A 45 2.46 -22.54 12.80
N ARG A 46 2.59 -21.22 12.68
CA ARG A 46 2.81 -20.36 13.86
C ARG A 46 1.52 -20.14 14.64
N LEU A 47 0.39 -20.22 13.95
CA LEU A 47 -0.95 -20.26 14.53
C LEU A 47 -1.65 -21.55 14.12
N GLU A 48 -2.52 -22.06 14.98
CA GLU A 48 -3.28 -23.28 14.74
C GLU A 48 -4.74 -23.07 15.12
N LEU A 49 -5.64 -23.56 14.25
CA LEU A 49 -7.07 -23.61 14.55
C LEU A 49 -7.51 -25.06 14.79
N PRO A 50 -8.56 -25.27 15.61
CA PRO A 50 -9.20 -26.59 15.72
C PRO A 50 -9.59 -27.13 14.34
N ARG A 51 -9.30 -28.41 14.09
CA ARG A 51 -9.58 -29.05 12.79
C ARG A 51 -11.05 -28.91 12.41
N GLY A 52 -11.30 -28.52 11.16
CA GLY A 52 -12.66 -28.33 10.64
C GLY A 52 -13.32 -27.02 11.07
N CYS A 53 -12.61 -26.12 11.75
CA CYS A 53 -13.05 -24.75 11.98
C CYS A 53 -13.45 -24.09 10.66
N LYS A 54 -14.67 -23.55 10.58
CA LYS A 54 -15.22 -22.94 9.35
C LYS A 54 -15.16 -21.42 9.35
N GLN A 55 -15.01 -20.82 10.53
CA GLN A 55 -15.00 -19.37 10.70
C GLN A 55 -14.28 -18.99 12.00
N ILE A 56 -13.70 -17.81 12.04
CA ILE A 56 -13.07 -17.23 13.23
C ILE A 56 -13.50 -15.77 13.40
N GLN A 57 -13.70 -15.35 14.65
CA GLN A 57 -13.99 -13.96 15.00
C GLN A 57 -12.70 -13.15 15.07
N PHE A 58 -12.75 -11.87 14.71
CA PHE A 58 -11.63 -10.94 14.82
C PHE A 58 -10.99 -10.95 16.23
N GLU A 59 -11.81 -10.88 17.28
CA GLU A 59 -11.34 -10.91 18.68
C GLU A 59 -10.55 -12.19 19.01
N SER A 60 -11.03 -13.33 18.53
CA SER A 60 -10.32 -14.60 18.70
C SER A 60 -9.00 -14.57 17.93
N LEU A 61 -8.98 -14.04 16.71
CA LEU A 61 -7.76 -13.91 15.91
C LEU A 61 -6.72 -13.01 16.61
N CYS A 62 -7.13 -11.89 17.20
CA CYS A 62 -6.27 -11.05 18.04
C CYS A 62 -5.69 -11.85 19.20
N THR A 63 -6.51 -12.62 19.91
CA THR A 63 -6.05 -13.48 21.01
C THR A 63 -5.00 -14.50 20.54
N TYR A 64 -5.21 -15.15 19.39
CA TYR A 64 -4.26 -16.10 18.81
C TYR A 64 -2.93 -15.44 18.47
N ILE A 65 -2.95 -14.29 17.80
CA ILE A 65 -1.74 -13.56 17.38
C ILE A 65 -0.99 -13.03 18.61
N SER A 66 -1.66 -12.40 19.56
CA SER A 66 -1.06 -11.90 20.80
C SER A 66 -0.43 -13.04 21.61
N SER A 67 -1.08 -14.21 21.68
CA SER A 67 -0.53 -15.39 22.36
C SER A 67 0.75 -15.93 21.71
N ALA A 68 0.96 -15.67 20.41
CA ALA A 68 2.18 -16.04 19.70
C ALA A 68 3.34 -15.05 19.91
N LEU A 69 3.08 -13.91 20.58
CA LEU A 69 4.05 -12.85 20.89
C LEU A 69 4.00 -12.51 22.39
N PRO A 70 4.40 -13.44 23.29
CA PRO A 70 4.27 -13.24 24.73
C PRO A 70 5.12 -12.09 25.28
N ASP A 71 6.17 -11.69 24.55
CA ASP A 71 7.07 -10.59 24.94
C ASP A 71 6.50 -9.19 24.60
N PHE A 72 5.35 -9.13 23.91
CA PHE A 72 4.72 -7.88 23.49
C PHE A 72 3.41 -7.62 24.25
N ASN A 73 3.08 -6.35 24.46
CA ASN A 73 1.81 -5.96 25.07
C ASN A 73 0.63 -6.35 24.16
N SER A 74 -0.32 -7.11 24.68
CA SER A 74 -1.50 -7.57 23.94
C SER A 74 -2.39 -6.43 23.43
N GLU A 75 -2.47 -5.30 24.14
CA GLU A 75 -3.21 -4.11 23.70
C GLU A 75 -2.53 -3.45 22.49
N TRP A 76 -1.19 -3.40 22.47
CA TRP A 76 -0.41 -2.91 21.34
C TRP A 76 -0.56 -3.83 20.11
N VAL A 77 -0.47 -5.15 20.30
CA VAL A 77 -0.73 -6.09 19.19
C VAL A 77 -2.15 -5.88 18.64
N THR A 78 -3.14 -5.78 19.53
CA THR A 78 -4.54 -5.61 19.14
C THR A 78 -4.78 -4.28 18.41
N SER A 79 -4.15 -3.18 18.84
CA SER A 79 -4.28 -1.89 18.16
C SER A 79 -3.74 -1.94 16.73
N ILE A 80 -2.61 -2.62 16.51
CA ILE A 80 -2.05 -2.83 15.17
C ILE A 80 -2.98 -3.69 14.32
N LEU A 81 -3.52 -4.79 14.87
CA LEU A 81 -4.45 -5.65 14.14
C LEU A 81 -5.75 -4.92 13.76
N ILE A 82 -6.21 -3.97 14.61
CA ILE A 82 -7.32 -3.08 14.28
C ILE A 82 -6.94 -2.15 13.13
N SER A 83 -5.71 -1.61 13.12
CA SER A 83 -5.21 -0.79 12.00
C SER A 83 -5.18 -1.61 10.70
N LEU A 84 -4.52 -2.77 10.71
CA LEU A 84 -4.42 -3.69 9.56
C LEU A 84 -5.78 -4.17 9.03
N LYS A 85 -6.82 -4.19 9.87
CA LYS A 85 -8.19 -4.51 9.45
C LYS A 85 -8.84 -3.37 8.65
N LYS A 86 -8.49 -2.11 8.96
CA LYS A 86 -8.99 -0.92 8.25
C LYS A 86 -8.25 -0.71 6.94
N GLY A 87 -6.96 -1.01 6.91
CA GLY A 87 -6.08 -0.82 5.77
C GLY A 87 -4.66 -0.55 6.24
N LEU A 88 -3.74 -0.38 5.30
CA LEU A 88 -2.36 -0.04 5.59
C LEU A 88 -1.87 0.91 4.50
N LEU A 89 -1.32 2.05 4.91
CA LEU A 89 -0.69 2.96 3.95
C LEU A 89 0.59 2.34 3.40
N PHE A 90 0.80 2.54 2.11
CA PHE A 90 1.86 1.90 1.35
C PHE A 90 2.53 2.92 0.44
N ASN A 91 3.86 2.93 0.46
CA ASN A 91 4.66 3.59 -0.55
C ASN A 91 5.80 2.64 -0.97
N CYS A 92 6.34 2.80 -2.17
CA CYS A 92 7.44 2.02 -2.70
C CYS A 92 8.35 2.85 -3.58
N LYS A 93 9.62 2.45 -3.65
CA LYS A 93 10.56 2.90 -4.69
C LYS A 93 10.51 1.97 -5.88
N PHE A 94 10.75 2.50 -7.07
CA PHE A 94 10.71 1.71 -8.31
C PHE A 94 12.02 0.98 -8.62
N ASP A 95 12.99 0.92 -7.70
CA ASP A 95 14.32 0.29 -7.90
C ASP A 95 14.48 -1.09 -7.26
N SER A 96 13.60 -1.46 -6.34
CA SER A 96 13.77 -2.63 -5.49
C SER A 96 12.42 -3.26 -5.16
N THR A 97 12.43 -4.38 -4.45
CA THR A 97 11.21 -5.04 -3.98
C THR A 97 10.76 -4.54 -2.61
N LYS A 98 11.46 -3.55 -2.02
CA LYS A 98 11.24 -3.09 -0.65
C LYS A 98 10.06 -2.14 -0.57
N VAL A 99 9.27 -2.31 0.48
CA VAL A 99 8.08 -1.49 0.73
C VAL A 99 8.31 -0.56 1.91
N TYR A 100 7.59 0.54 1.95
CA TYR A 100 7.53 1.47 3.06
C TYR A 100 6.08 1.52 3.57
N ILE A 101 5.90 1.18 4.86
CA ILE A 101 4.62 1.15 5.54
C ILE A 101 4.78 1.78 6.93
N GLU A 102 3.68 1.95 7.66
CA GLU A 102 3.72 2.45 9.04
C GLU A 102 4.61 1.58 9.96
N SER A 103 5.34 2.23 10.86
CA SER A 103 6.37 1.60 11.71
C SER A 103 5.85 0.46 12.59
N ASP A 104 4.67 0.64 13.20
CA ASP A 104 4.09 -0.35 14.11
C ASP A 104 3.69 -1.65 13.37
N PRO A 105 2.90 -1.58 12.28
CA PRO A 105 2.71 -2.71 11.37
C PRO A 105 4.01 -3.33 10.88
N GLU A 106 4.99 -2.52 10.43
CA GLU A 106 6.27 -3.04 9.97
C GLU A 106 6.98 -3.86 11.04
N GLN A 107 7.05 -3.35 12.26
CA GLN A 107 7.64 -4.03 13.40
C GLN A 107 6.93 -5.37 13.69
N LEU A 108 5.60 -5.42 13.58
CA LEU A 108 4.83 -6.65 13.77
C LEU A 108 5.21 -7.72 12.72
N PHE A 109 5.26 -7.34 11.44
CA PHE A 109 5.68 -8.25 10.36
C PHE A 109 7.14 -8.71 10.53
N GLN A 110 8.05 -7.79 10.89
CA GLN A 110 9.46 -8.10 11.16
C GLN A 110 9.61 -9.08 12.33
N THR A 111 8.83 -8.91 13.40
CA THR A 111 8.84 -9.78 14.59
C THR A 111 8.47 -11.22 14.22
N PHE A 112 7.51 -11.41 13.30
CA PHE A 112 7.19 -12.74 12.77
C PHE A 112 8.17 -13.24 11.69
N GLY A 113 9.11 -12.40 11.26
CA GLY A 113 10.06 -12.71 10.19
C GLY A 113 9.37 -12.82 8.82
N ILE A 114 8.31 -12.05 8.60
CA ILE A 114 7.52 -12.05 7.36
C ILE A 114 8.01 -10.92 6.46
N PRO A 115 8.68 -11.23 5.33
CA PRO A 115 9.07 -10.21 4.38
C PRO A 115 7.83 -9.61 3.72
N ILE A 116 7.83 -8.29 3.59
CA ILE A 116 6.86 -7.56 2.78
C ILE A 116 7.57 -7.06 1.52
N LYS A 117 6.97 -7.31 0.37
CA LYS A 117 7.58 -7.12 -0.95
C LYS A 117 6.58 -6.47 -1.91
N HIS A 118 7.05 -5.84 -2.98
CA HIS A 118 6.24 -5.46 -4.14
C HIS A 118 6.98 -5.81 -5.43
N GLY A 119 6.26 -5.80 -6.55
CA GLY A 119 6.80 -6.10 -7.89
C GLY A 119 6.68 -4.92 -8.86
N TRP A 120 6.37 -3.72 -8.39
CA TRP A 120 6.27 -2.51 -9.21
C TRP A 120 7.66 -1.89 -9.42
N ILE A 121 8.48 -2.53 -10.25
CA ILE A 121 9.88 -2.14 -10.45
C ILE A 121 10.07 -1.61 -11.86
N ALA A 122 10.64 -0.41 -11.97
CA ALA A 122 11.04 0.20 -13.23
C ALA A 122 12.24 -0.55 -13.82
N ASP A 123 12.13 -0.99 -15.07
CA ASP A 123 13.29 -1.52 -15.80
C ASP A 123 14.34 -0.41 -15.92
N PRO A 124 15.57 -0.57 -15.38
CA PRO A 124 16.57 0.49 -15.38
C PRO A 124 16.99 0.96 -16.78
N ILE A 125 16.77 0.13 -17.82
CA ILE A 125 17.08 0.48 -19.21
C ILE A 125 15.97 1.34 -19.81
N ALA A 126 14.71 0.99 -19.58
CA ALA A 126 13.56 1.67 -20.19
C ALA A 126 13.07 2.88 -19.37
N TYR A 127 13.15 2.79 -18.05
CA TYR A 127 12.58 3.75 -17.10
C TYR A 127 13.61 4.20 -16.04
N GLY A 128 14.89 4.21 -16.41
CA GLY A 128 16.01 4.52 -15.51
C GLY A 128 15.83 5.76 -14.61
N PRO A 129 15.32 6.91 -15.10
CA PRO A 129 15.07 8.08 -14.25
C PRO A 129 14.09 7.81 -13.10
N LEU A 130 13.10 6.93 -13.30
CA LEU A 130 12.08 6.63 -12.30
C LEU A 130 12.60 5.79 -11.14
N THR A 131 13.70 5.06 -11.31
CA THR A 131 14.22 4.15 -10.27
C THR A 131 14.62 4.91 -9.00
N ARG A 132 14.93 6.21 -9.10
CA ARG A 132 15.37 7.03 -7.95
C ARG A 132 14.20 7.52 -7.08
N LEU A 133 13.00 7.50 -7.64
CA LEU A 133 11.81 8.08 -7.03
C LEU A 133 10.99 7.00 -6.32
N ASN A 134 10.30 7.42 -5.26
CA ASN A 134 9.17 6.69 -4.74
C ASN A 134 7.85 7.15 -5.40
N TYR A 135 6.76 6.44 -5.14
CA TYR A 135 5.46 6.72 -5.76
C TYR A 135 4.97 8.14 -5.43
N ASP A 136 5.04 8.54 -4.16
CA ASP A 136 4.59 9.87 -3.73
C ASP A 136 5.45 10.98 -4.37
N GLU A 137 6.78 10.83 -4.36
CA GLU A 137 7.71 11.77 -5.02
C GLU A 137 7.43 11.89 -6.53
N LEU A 138 7.11 10.78 -7.20
CA LEU A 138 6.78 10.76 -8.62
C LEU A 138 5.48 11.51 -8.89
N LEU A 139 4.44 11.26 -8.09
CA LEU A 139 3.16 11.96 -8.22
C LEU A 139 3.30 13.46 -7.95
N GLU A 140 4.05 13.84 -6.91
CA GLU A 140 4.31 15.25 -6.60
C GLU A 140 5.01 15.94 -7.78
N LYS A 141 6.06 15.33 -8.33
CA LYS A 141 6.78 15.87 -9.49
C LYS A 141 5.90 15.98 -10.73
N LEU A 142 5.06 14.98 -11.01
CA LEU A 142 4.09 15.02 -12.09
C LEU A 142 3.05 16.13 -11.92
N ALA A 143 2.53 16.31 -10.71
CA ALA A 143 1.57 17.37 -10.40
C ALA A 143 2.18 18.76 -10.61
N ILE A 144 3.39 18.99 -10.10
CA ILE A 144 4.14 20.24 -10.31
C ILE A 144 4.37 20.49 -11.81
N PHE A 145 4.79 19.45 -12.54
CA PHE A 145 5.02 19.53 -13.98
C PHE A 145 3.74 19.91 -14.76
N GLN A 146 2.60 19.27 -14.46
CA GLN A 146 1.32 19.58 -15.08
C GLN A 146 0.87 21.02 -14.78
N CYS A 147 1.02 21.47 -13.53
CA CYS A 147 0.73 22.85 -13.15
C CYS A 147 1.58 23.86 -13.95
N LYS A 148 2.89 23.62 -14.09
CA LYS A 148 3.78 24.49 -14.90
C LYS A 148 3.38 24.51 -16.38
N LYS A 149 3.02 23.36 -16.94
CA LYS A 149 2.58 23.23 -18.33
C LYS A 149 1.30 24.04 -18.59
N GLU A 150 0.33 23.95 -17.68
CA GLU A 150 -0.93 24.70 -17.78
C GLU A 150 -0.72 26.21 -17.58
N GLU A 151 0.15 26.61 -16.63
CA GLU A 151 0.50 28.02 -16.43
C GLU A 151 1.14 28.63 -17.69
N ASN A 152 2.04 27.89 -18.36
CA ASN A 152 2.66 28.33 -19.61
C ASN A 152 1.65 28.41 -20.75
N ARG A 153 0.70 27.47 -20.83
CA ARG A 153 -0.42 27.49 -21.77
C ARG A 153 -1.28 28.74 -21.57
N LEU A 154 -1.65 29.07 -20.33
CA LEU A 154 -2.41 30.29 -20.00
C LEU A 154 -1.64 31.58 -20.30
N LYS A 155 -0.35 31.65 -19.97
CA LYS A 155 0.51 32.80 -20.34
C LYS A 155 0.55 33.04 -21.84
N SER A 156 0.54 31.96 -22.64
CA SER A 156 0.52 32.08 -24.10
C SER A 156 -0.78 32.69 -24.63
N TYR A 157 -1.94 32.39 -24.01
CA TYR A 157 -3.22 33.00 -24.37
C TYR A 157 -3.25 34.48 -24.01
N VAL A 158 -2.87 34.84 -22.78
CA VAL A 158 -2.83 36.26 -22.36
C VAL A 158 -1.90 37.07 -23.27
N LYS A 159 -0.77 36.51 -23.70
CA LYS A 159 0.15 37.19 -24.62
C LYS A 159 -0.45 37.36 -26.03
N LYS A 160 -1.26 36.41 -26.50
CA LYS A 160 -1.98 36.54 -27.77
C LYS A 160 -3.06 37.62 -27.68
N ASP A 161 -3.84 37.64 -26.61
CA ASP A 161 -4.88 38.65 -26.40
C ASP A 161 -4.29 40.08 -26.32
N LEU A 162 -3.14 40.25 -25.65
CA LEU A 162 -2.45 41.54 -25.58
C LEU A 162 -1.82 41.97 -26.92
N ASN A 163 -1.42 41.02 -27.77
CA ASN A 163 -0.90 41.31 -29.10
C ASN A 163 -2.03 41.66 -30.09
N GLU A 164 -3.22 41.06 -29.94
CA GLU A 164 -4.41 41.40 -30.74
C GLU A 164 -5.00 42.77 -30.37
N GLU A 165 -4.90 43.20 -29.10
CA GLU A 165 -5.33 44.54 -28.66
C GLU A 165 -4.34 45.67 -29.01
N SER A 166 -3.07 45.37 -29.28
CA SER A 166 -2.02 46.37 -29.57
C SER A 166 -1.84 46.72 -31.04
N GLY A 167 -2.51 46.03 -31.97
CA GLY A 167 -2.65 46.48 -33.35
C GLY A 167 -1.33 46.69 -34.11
N ASP A 168 -0.29 45.91 -33.81
CA ASP A 168 0.93 45.88 -34.63
C ASP A 168 0.90 44.63 -35.49
N SER A 169 0.53 44.83 -36.76
CA SER A 169 0.53 43.81 -37.80
C SER A 169 1.96 43.60 -38.30
N ASP A 170 2.66 42.60 -37.78
CA ASP A 170 3.79 41.99 -38.48
C ASP A 170 3.40 40.55 -38.84
N ASP A 171 3.08 40.39 -40.12
CA ASP A 171 2.81 39.12 -40.79
C ASP A 171 4.04 38.21 -40.75
N GLU A 172 4.01 37.15 -39.93
CA GLU A 172 4.73 35.91 -40.23
C GLU A 172 3.78 34.72 -40.07
N GLU A 173 3.29 34.22 -41.21
CA GLU A 173 2.62 32.93 -41.34
C GLU A 173 3.58 31.81 -40.90
N GLU A 174 3.44 31.29 -39.68
CA GLU A 174 3.83 29.91 -39.38
C GLU A 174 2.61 29.01 -39.32
N THR A 175 2.48 28.18 -40.33
CA THR A 175 1.49 27.10 -40.44
C THR A 175 1.68 26.09 -39.31
N VAL A 176 0.75 26.06 -38.35
CA VAL A 176 0.62 24.94 -37.40
C VAL A 176 -0.46 23.99 -37.91
N LYS A 177 -0.07 22.73 -38.12
CA LYS A 177 -0.99 21.63 -38.43
C LYS A 177 -1.94 21.44 -37.26
N GLU A 178 -3.24 21.47 -37.53
CA GLU A 178 -4.27 20.99 -36.63
C GLU A 178 -4.06 19.48 -36.39
N GLU A 179 -3.51 19.12 -35.23
CA GLU A 179 -3.75 17.81 -34.65
C GLU A 179 -5.09 17.88 -33.91
N LYS A 180 -6.05 17.09 -34.37
CA LYS A 180 -7.33 16.89 -33.71
C LYS A 180 -7.09 16.19 -32.37
N GLU A 181 -7.31 16.89 -31.27
CA GLU A 181 -7.48 16.27 -29.96
C GLU A 181 -8.79 15.47 -29.93
N GLU A 182 -8.66 14.15 -29.89
CA GLU A 182 -9.73 13.24 -29.48
C GLU A 182 -9.65 13.06 -27.95
N SER A 183 -10.63 13.64 -27.27
CA SER A 183 -11.09 13.32 -25.90
C SER A 183 -10.04 13.16 -24.78
N GLN A 184 -9.74 14.27 -24.09
CA GLN A 184 -9.27 14.23 -22.70
C GLN A 184 -10.45 14.58 -21.80
N GLY A 185 -11.26 13.57 -21.47
CA GLY A 185 -12.50 13.72 -20.69
C GLY A 185 -12.67 12.75 -19.52
N ASP A 186 -11.63 11.95 -19.20
CA ASP A 186 -11.76 10.83 -18.26
C ASP A 186 -10.89 10.93 -16.99
N LEU A 187 -9.82 11.75 -16.95
CA LEU A 187 -8.93 11.80 -15.77
C LEU A 187 -9.42 12.73 -14.64
N GLU A 188 -10.13 13.83 -14.96
CA GLU A 188 -10.72 14.69 -13.93
C GLU A 188 -11.88 14.01 -13.18
N LYS A 189 -12.57 13.06 -13.82
CA LYS A 189 -13.63 12.27 -13.17
C LYS A 189 -13.09 11.25 -12.18
N GLU A 190 -11.90 10.69 -12.43
CA GLU A 190 -11.25 9.79 -11.46
C GLU A 190 -10.73 10.56 -10.24
N PHE A 191 -10.25 11.79 -10.44
CA PHE A 191 -9.76 12.64 -9.34
C PHE A 191 -10.90 13.19 -8.46
N GLU A 192 -12.07 13.52 -9.03
CA GLU A 192 -13.25 13.90 -8.25
C GLU A 192 -13.90 12.73 -7.49
N GLN A 193 -13.93 11.52 -8.07
CA GLN A 193 -14.49 10.35 -7.39
C GLN A 193 -13.68 9.95 -6.14
N MET A 194 -12.40 10.27 -6.06
CA MET A 194 -11.60 10.03 -4.85
C MET A 194 -11.82 11.08 -3.75
N LYS A 195 -11.97 12.37 -4.09
CA LYS A 195 -12.23 13.44 -3.11
C LYS A 195 -13.57 13.31 -2.39
N LEU A 196 -14.62 12.82 -3.07
CA LEU A 196 -15.95 12.63 -2.48
C LEU A 196 -16.01 11.52 -1.40
N SER A 197 -14.95 10.74 -1.23
CA SER A 197 -14.87 9.72 -0.18
C SER A 197 -14.34 10.23 1.17
N GLU A 198 -13.78 11.44 1.21
CA GLU A 198 -13.18 12.03 2.42
C GLU A 198 -14.14 12.94 3.22
N GLU A 199 -15.22 13.46 2.61
CA GLU A 199 -16.14 14.43 3.25
C GLU A 199 -17.43 13.81 3.83
N HIS A 200 -17.33 12.68 4.54
CA HIS A 200 -18.41 12.26 5.44
C HIS A 200 -17.87 11.73 6.76
N LYS A 201 -17.42 12.66 7.61
CA LYS A 201 -17.46 12.51 9.07
C LYS A 201 -17.22 13.83 9.79
N GLU A 202 -18.25 14.67 9.83
CA GLU A 202 -18.43 15.59 10.94
C GLU A 202 -19.90 15.61 11.39
N GLY A 203 -20.09 15.53 12.71
CA GLY A 203 -21.38 15.66 13.37
C GLY A 203 -21.45 14.91 14.68
N SER A 204 -20.98 15.51 15.77
CA SER A 204 -21.83 15.83 16.93
C SER A 204 -21.01 16.29 18.14
N GLU A 205 -21.53 17.33 18.76
CA GLU A 205 -20.96 18.23 19.76
C GLU A 205 -20.72 17.67 21.17
N CYS A 206 -19.89 18.46 21.85
CA CYS A 206 -19.45 18.56 23.24
C CYS A 206 -20.55 18.49 24.32
N VAL A 207 -20.18 18.04 25.54
CA VAL A 207 -20.50 18.71 26.82
C VAL A 207 -19.37 18.47 27.85
N SER A 208 -19.07 19.53 28.60
CA SER A 208 -18.06 19.81 29.65
C SER A 208 -18.35 19.25 31.05
N GLU A 209 -17.30 19.19 31.91
CA GLU A 209 -17.21 19.59 33.36
C GLU A 209 -15.96 18.95 34.02
N GLU A 210 -14.91 19.69 34.41
CA GLU A 210 -14.65 20.44 35.66
C GLU A 210 -13.80 19.70 36.74
N ALA A 211 -12.60 20.26 36.96
CA ALA A 211 -11.75 20.43 38.17
C ALA A 211 -11.67 19.39 39.32
N LYS A 212 -10.43 19.12 39.78
CA LYS A 212 -9.99 19.42 41.17
C LYS A 212 -8.48 19.25 41.44
N GLU A 213 -8.05 20.05 42.41
CA GLU A 213 -6.71 20.41 42.89
C GLU A 213 -5.97 19.33 43.70
N GLY A 214 -4.63 19.35 43.61
CA GLY A 214 -3.56 19.14 44.64
C GLY A 214 -3.66 18.04 45.73
N PRO A 215 -2.65 17.90 46.62
CA PRO A 215 -1.42 18.70 46.76
C PRO A 215 -0.11 17.89 46.85
N GLU A 216 0.97 18.67 46.99
CA GLU A 216 2.39 18.35 47.21
C GLU A 216 2.68 17.47 48.44
N ASP A 217 3.82 16.77 48.43
CA ASP A 217 4.65 16.62 49.63
C ASP A 217 6.15 16.43 49.27
N LYS A 218 7.00 17.14 50.02
CA LYS A 218 8.47 17.15 49.97
C LYS A 218 9.06 16.19 51.02
N ILE A 219 10.40 16.14 51.04
CA ILE A 219 11.32 15.67 52.13
C ILE A 219 11.85 14.24 51.84
N ASP A 220 13.15 13.90 51.84
CA ASP A 220 14.35 14.53 52.42
C ASP A 220 15.63 14.16 51.66
N LYS A 221 16.67 14.97 51.90
CA LYS A 221 18.07 14.74 51.51
C LYS A 221 18.72 13.64 52.35
N LYS A 222 19.74 12.98 51.81
CA LYS A 222 20.99 12.71 52.53
C LYS A 222 22.15 12.49 51.58
N ASP A 223 23.21 13.24 51.86
CA ASP A 223 24.54 13.21 51.29
C ASP A 223 25.27 11.91 51.66
N ASP A 224 26.22 11.48 50.82
CA ASP A 224 27.55 11.05 51.29
C ASP A 224 28.53 11.13 50.11
N GLU A 225 29.54 11.97 50.29
CA GLU A 225 30.80 12.06 49.56
C GLU A 225 31.69 10.86 49.95
N ASP A 226 32.43 10.27 49.00
CA ASP A 226 33.91 10.32 49.00
C ASP A 226 34.51 9.59 47.78
N ASN A 227 34.95 10.42 46.82
CA ASN A 227 36.34 10.63 46.42
C ASN A 227 37.31 9.46 46.08
N SER A 228 38.08 9.77 45.03
CA SER A 228 39.49 9.41 44.76
C SER A 228 39.76 8.09 43.99
N HIS A 229 40.67 8.01 43.03
CA HIS A 229 41.58 9.01 42.44
C HIS A 229 42.24 8.42 41.17
N THR A 230 42.53 9.32 40.22
CA THR A 230 43.74 9.40 39.36
C THR A 230 44.03 8.26 38.39
N SER A 231 44.50 8.46 37.16
CA SER A 231 45.48 9.41 36.59
C SER A 231 45.54 9.06 35.09
N ASP A 232 46.02 9.84 34.13
CA ASP A 232 46.41 11.24 33.96
C ASP A 232 46.85 11.36 32.49
N ASP A 233 47.12 12.60 32.08
CA ASP A 233 47.97 13.01 30.95
C ASP A 233 47.38 13.03 29.53
N LYS A 234 47.58 14.09 28.72
CA LYS A 234 47.82 15.53 28.89
C LYS A 234 48.05 16.09 27.48
N GLN A 235 47.69 17.36 27.31
CA GLN A 235 48.26 18.37 26.38
C GLN A 235 47.93 18.25 24.87
N ALA A 236 47.67 19.34 24.13
CA ALA A 236 47.88 20.78 24.37
C ALA A 236 46.90 21.65 23.55
N GLU A 237 46.72 22.88 24.03
CA GLU A 237 45.98 24.02 23.47
C GLU A 237 46.77 24.74 22.35
N ASP A 238 46.08 25.45 21.45
CA ASP A 238 46.52 26.75 20.94
C ASP A 238 45.32 27.61 20.47
N GLU A 239 45.25 28.85 20.96
CA GLU A 239 44.21 29.85 20.68
C GLU A 239 44.74 30.90 19.70
N GLY A 240 43.89 31.37 18.77
CA GLY A 240 44.20 32.51 17.89
C GLY A 240 42.95 33.29 17.46
N LYS A 241 42.86 34.54 17.92
CA LYS A 241 41.78 35.53 17.72
C LYS A 241 41.64 36.10 16.28
N VAL A 242 40.38 36.32 15.89
CA VAL A 242 39.73 37.52 15.26
C VAL A 242 40.22 38.01 13.88
N ASP A 243 39.28 38.09 12.92
CA ASP A 243 38.99 39.34 12.19
C ASP A 243 37.63 39.29 11.44
N GLU A 244 36.76 40.25 11.76
CA GLU A 244 35.57 40.62 10.99
C GLU A 244 35.95 41.43 9.76
N LYS A 245 35.52 41.04 8.56
CA LYS A 245 35.31 41.96 7.44
C LYS A 245 34.06 41.59 6.64
N LYS A 246 33.13 42.55 6.59
CA LYS A 246 32.07 42.69 5.58
C LYS A 246 32.68 42.74 4.17
N ALA A 247 32.04 42.06 3.22
CA ALA A 247 32.04 42.44 1.81
C ALA A 247 30.73 41.98 1.15
N ASP A 248 30.21 42.85 0.31
CA ASP A 248 28.87 42.89 -0.23
C ASP A 248 28.59 41.90 -1.36
N GLY A 249 27.32 41.52 -1.47
CA GLY A 249 26.56 41.35 -2.71
C GLY A 249 27.23 40.66 -3.90
N ALA A 250 26.98 39.35 -4.02
CA ALA A 250 26.84 38.72 -5.33
C ALA A 250 25.68 37.74 -5.26
N ASN A 251 24.68 38.01 -6.11
CA ASN A 251 23.58 37.13 -6.44
C ASN A 251 24.17 35.81 -6.97
N LEU A 252 24.33 34.83 -6.08
CA LEU A 252 24.59 33.44 -6.46
C LEU A 252 23.21 32.81 -6.50
N GLU A 253 22.66 32.74 -7.70
CA GLU A 253 21.61 31.80 -8.02
C GLU A 253 22.05 30.44 -7.48
N GLU A 254 21.38 29.98 -6.43
CA GLU A 254 21.38 28.57 -6.08
C GLU A 254 20.83 27.84 -7.30
N LYS A 255 21.73 27.38 -8.19
CA LYS A 255 21.42 26.29 -9.11
C LYS A 255 21.18 25.07 -8.23
N GLY A 256 19.93 24.92 -7.79
CA GLY A 256 19.46 23.70 -7.16
C GLY A 256 19.77 22.53 -8.10
N GLU A 257 20.38 21.48 -7.55
CA GLU A 257 20.70 20.24 -8.24
C GLU A 257 19.45 19.40 -8.59
N ASP A 258 18.26 20.03 -8.64
CA ASP A 258 16.95 19.37 -8.50
C ASP A 258 16.01 19.47 -9.74
N ASP A 259 16.50 19.86 -10.92
CA ASP A 259 15.66 20.00 -12.13
C ASP A 259 15.86 18.88 -13.18
N ASP A 260 16.03 17.63 -12.73
CA ASP A 260 16.13 16.44 -13.62
C ASP A 260 14.75 15.89 -14.05
N PHE A 261 13.66 16.52 -13.60
CA PHE A 261 12.29 16.14 -13.98
C PHE A 261 11.78 17.01 -15.14
N ASN A 262 12.25 16.69 -16.35
CA ASN A 262 11.90 17.37 -17.60
C ASN A 262 10.71 16.70 -18.32
N GLU A 263 10.33 17.23 -19.51
CA GLU A 263 9.23 16.70 -20.33
C GLU A 263 9.41 15.21 -20.68
N ASP A 264 10.64 14.77 -20.96
CA ASP A 264 10.95 13.38 -21.30
C ASP A 264 10.72 12.46 -20.08
N THR A 265 11.22 12.84 -18.90
CA THR A 265 11.00 12.11 -17.65
C THR A 265 9.52 12.08 -17.28
N ALA A 266 8.80 13.18 -17.45
CA ALA A 266 7.36 13.24 -17.22
C ALA A 266 6.58 12.31 -18.18
N THR A 267 6.97 12.27 -19.45
CA THR A 267 6.37 11.37 -20.45
C THR A 267 6.62 9.90 -20.11
N LEU A 268 7.86 9.56 -19.72
CA LEU A 268 8.21 8.22 -19.26
C LEU A 268 7.44 7.82 -18.00
N ALA A 269 7.26 8.76 -17.07
CA ALA A 269 6.50 8.55 -15.85
C ALA A 269 5.03 8.25 -16.13
N MET A 270 4.39 9.04 -17.01
CA MET A 270 3.00 8.81 -17.41
C MET A 270 2.85 7.46 -18.11
N ASP A 271 3.72 7.12 -19.07
CA ASP A 271 3.72 5.81 -19.73
C ASP A 271 3.92 4.66 -18.73
N PHE A 272 4.84 4.79 -17.78
CA PHE A 272 5.09 3.78 -16.76
C PHE A 272 3.86 3.53 -15.88
N LEU A 273 3.23 4.61 -15.37
CA LEU A 273 2.06 4.52 -14.50
C LEU A 273 0.85 3.94 -15.25
N GLU A 274 0.65 4.33 -16.51
CA GLU A 274 -0.44 3.82 -17.34
C GLU A 274 -0.21 2.33 -17.68
N ARG A 275 0.98 1.99 -18.20
CA ARG A 275 1.31 0.62 -18.62
C ARG A 275 1.30 -0.37 -17.45
N TYR A 276 1.75 0.08 -16.27
CA TYR A 276 1.88 -0.76 -15.09
C TYR A 276 0.93 -0.35 -13.97
N ALA A 277 -0.27 0.13 -14.31
CA ALA A 277 -1.32 0.51 -13.36
C ALA A 277 -1.70 -0.63 -12.38
N THR A 278 -1.48 -1.90 -12.76
CA THR A 278 -1.71 -3.07 -11.88
C THR A 278 -0.56 -3.34 -10.88
N GLN A 279 0.43 -2.44 -10.81
CA GLN A 279 1.53 -2.41 -9.84
C GLN A 279 2.42 -3.66 -9.85
N LEU A 280 2.60 -4.26 -11.03
CA LEU A 280 3.47 -5.41 -11.23
C LEU A 280 4.07 -5.35 -12.64
N THR A 281 5.39 -5.35 -12.74
CA THR A 281 6.11 -5.31 -14.02
C THR A 281 6.76 -6.65 -14.32
N GLU A 282 7.03 -6.93 -15.59
CA GLU A 282 7.76 -8.13 -16.01
C GLU A 282 9.19 -8.11 -15.45
N TYR A 283 9.81 -6.94 -15.38
CA TYR A 283 11.10 -6.76 -14.72
C TYR A 283 11.00 -7.07 -13.22
N GLY A 284 9.95 -6.58 -12.55
CA GLY A 284 9.67 -6.86 -11.15
C GLY A 284 9.46 -8.34 -10.86
N ILE A 285 8.76 -9.08 -11.74
CA ILE A 285 8.65 -10.55 -11.65
C ILE A 285 10.02 -11.21 -11.71
N LYS A 286 10.91 -10.79 -12.63
CA LYS A 286 12.27 -11.34 -12.70
C LYS A 286 13.05 -11.09 -11.41
N VAL A 287 13.00 -9.86 -10.88
CA VAL A 287 13.66 -9.52 -9.61
C VAL A 287 13.09 -10.36 -8.45
N LEU A 288 11.77 -10.48 -8.35
CA LEU A 288 11.13 -11.31 -7.33
C LEU A 288 11.56 -12.77 -7.42
N LYS A 289 11.66 -13.36 -8.62
CA LYS A 289 12.15 -14.75 -8.80
C LYS A 289 13.59 -14.94 -8.32
N HIS A 290 14.42 -13.90 -8.34
CA HIS A 290 15.79 -13.96 -7.81
C HIS A 290 15.86 -13.84 -6.29
N GLU A 291 14.92 -13.14 -5.67
CA GLU A 291 14.92 -12.91 -4.21
C GLU A 291 14.08 -13.91 -3.42
N LEU A 292 13.01 -14.44 -4.02
CA LEU A 292 12.12 -15.38 -3.35
C LEU A 292 12.76 -16.76 -3.29
N SER A 293 12.61 -17.41 -2.13
CA SER A 293 13.04 -18.79 -1.93
C SER A 293 11.87 -19.75 -2.11
N GLU A 294 12.16 -20.94 -2.60
CA GLU A 294 11.17 -21.99 -2.85
C GLU A 294 10.31 -22.29 -1.61
N LEU A 295 8.99 -22.26 -1.79
CA LEU A 295 7.95 -22.45 -0.77
C LEU A 295 8.04 -21.51 0.44
N LYS A 296 8.88 -20.46 0.41
CA LYS A 296 8.87 -19.42 1.44
C LYS A 296 7.68 -18.50 1.18
N LEU A 297 6.97 -18.15 2.25
CA LEU A 297 5.81 -17.25 2.18
C LEU A 297 6.27 -15.81 2.43
N VAL A 298 5.75 -14.89 1.61
CA VAL A 298 5.96 -13.45 1.74
C VAL A 298 4.61 -12.74 1.61
N ALA A 299 4.50 -11.54 2.19
CA ALA A 299 3.41 -10.63 1.89
C ALA A 299 3.80 -9.81 0.65
N LEU A 300 3.07 -9.94 -0.45
CA LEU A 300 3.29 -9.18 -1.67
C LEU A 300 2.22 -8.10 -1.80
N TYR A 301 2.61 -6.84 -1.88
CA TYR A 301 1.71 -5.76 -2.22
C TYR A 301 1.58 -5.63 -3.73
N ARG A 302 0.34 -5.62 -4.22
CA ARG A 302 -0.02 -5.44 -5.62
C ARG A 302 -1.43 -4.89 -5.73
N ASN A 303 -1.63 -3.85 -6.52
CA ASN A 303 -2.93 -3.26 -6.84
C ASN A 303 -3.77 -2.97 -5.59
N ASN A 304 -3.20 -2.22 -4.65
CA ASN A 304 -3.83 -1.87 -3.37
C ASN A 304 -4.25 -3.07 -2.50
N HIS A 305 -3.58 -4.22 -2.69
CA HIS A 305 -3.91 -5.45 -1.99
C HIS A 305 -2.66 -6.20 -1.52
N PHE A 306 -2.76 -6.85 -0.35
CA PHE A 306 -1.73 -7.74 0.17
C PHE A 306 -2.04 -9.20 -0.14
N LEU A 307 -1.17 -9.84 -0.91
CA LEU A 307 -1.26 -11.23 -1.33
C LEU A 307 -0.28 -12.09 -0.56
N VAL A 308 -0.73 -13.24 -0.05
CA VAL A 308 0.18 -14.27 0.44
C VAL A 308 0.82 -14.95 -0.75
N THR A 309 2.13 -14.76 -0.92
CA THR A 309 2.85 -15.19 -2.13
C THR A 309 3.93 -16.21 -1.80
N THR A 310 4.15 -17.16 -2.70
CA THR A 310 5.23 -18.14 -2.62
C THR A 310 5.80 -18.48 -3.99
N MET A 311 7.05 -18.96 -4.02
CA MET A 311 7.65 -19.49 -5.24
C MET A 311 7.52 -21.01 -5.25
N HIS A 312 7.12 -21.57 -6.38
CA HIS A 312 7.16 -23.01 -6.62
C HIS A 312 7.61 -23.32 -8.05
N ASN A 313 8.61 -24.19 -8.22
CA ASN A 313 9.17 -24.56 -9.53
C ASN A 313 9.52 -23.34 -10.41
N GLY A 314 10.06 -22.28 -9.80
CA GLY A 314 10.44 -21.05 -10.51
C GLY A 314 9.28 -20.17 -10.99
N GLN A 315 8.05 -20.46 -10.57
CA GLN A 315 6.87 -19.62 -10.79
C GLN A 315 6.40 -19.00 -9.47
N ILE A 316 5.82 -17.81 -9.57
CA ILE A 316 5.29 -17.10 -8.40
C ILE A 316 3.77 -17.29 -8.31
N PHE A 317 3.32 -17.74 -7.14
CA PHE A 317 1.92 -18.02 -6.86
C PHE A 317 1.40 -17.15 -5.71
N ALA A 318 0.20 -16.60 -5.87
CA ALA A 318 -0.57 -15.97 -4.80
C ALA A 318 -1.64 -16.92 -4.27
N LEU A 319 -1.88 -16.88 -2.96
CA LEU A 319 -2.96 -17.64 -2.32
C LEU A 319 -4.31 -17.04 -2.72
N VAL A 320 -5.24 -17.87 -3.17
CA VAL A 320 -6.61 -17.47 -3.52
C VAL A 320 -7.41 -17.26 -2.25
N THR A 321 -7.58 -16.00 -1.83
CA THR A 321 -8.27 -15.62 -0.60
C THR A 321 -9.70 -15.15 -0.82
N ASP A 322 -10.16 -14.92 -2.05
CA ASP A 322 -11.54 -14.49 -2.30
C ASP A 322 -12.55 -15.56 -1.85
N SER A 323 -13.51 -15.14 -1.01
CA SER A 323 -14.58 -15.99 -0.49
C SER A 323 -15.46 -16.64 -1.57
N ALA A 324 -15.51 -16.10 -2.78
CA ALA A 324 -16.20 -16.70 -3.93
C ALA A 324 -15.62 -18.08 -4.28
N PHE A 325 -14.35 -18.33 -3.98
CA PHE A 325 -13.66 -19.60 -4.24
C PHE A 325 -13.75 -20.60 -3.06
N TYR A 326 -14.64 -20.36 -2.08
CA TYR A 326 -14.79 -21.25 -0.92
C TYR A 326 -15.03 -22.71 -1.32
N ASP A 327 -15.94 -22.95 -2.28
CA ASP A 327 -16.31 -24.30 -2.75
C ASP A 327 -15.39 -24.84 -3.87
N HIS A 328 -14.42 -24.04 -4.35
CA HIS A 328 -13.48 -24.43 -5.40
C HIS A 328 -12.27 -25.15 -4.81
N GLN A 329 -11.64 -26.07 -5.58
CA GLN A 329 -10.42 -26.75 -5.14
C GLN A 329 -9.14 -25.97 -5.44
N CYS A 330 -9.23 -24.82 -6.13
CA CYS A 330 -8.08 -23.95 -6.29
C CYS A 330 -7.65 -23.34 -4.93
N VAL A 331 -6.35 -23.18 -4.81
CA VAL A 331 -5.66 -22.65 -3.64
C VAL A 331 -4.68 -21.58 -4.06
N TRP A 332 -4.06 -21.72 -5.23
CA TRP A 332 -3.04 -20.82 -5.74
C TRP A 332 -3.46 -20.22 -7.08
N GLU A 333 -3.02 -19.01 -7.36
CA GLU A 333 -3.14 -18.31 -8.64
C GLU A 333 -1.73 -17.94 -9.10
N SER A 334 -1.41 -18.19 -10.37
CA SER A 334 -0.14 -17.75 -10.96
C SER A 334 -0.13 -16.25 -11.15
N LEU A 335 0.92 -15.56 -10.68
CA LEU A 335 1.08 -14.12 -10.94
C LEU A 335 1.52 -13.82 -12.38
N GLU A 336 1.92 -14.85 -13.13
CA GLU A 336 2.45 -14.73 -14.49
C GLU A 336 1.38 -15.02 -15.55
N SER A 337 0.53 -16.04 -15.31
CA SER A 337 -0.52 -16.45 -16.24
C SER A 337 -1.94 -16.17 -15.76
N SER A 338 -2.13 -15.78 -14.49
CA SER A 338 -3.45 -15.66 -13.85
C SER A 338 -4.29 -16.94 -13.90
N GLU A 339 -3.65 -18.10 -14.12
CA GLU A 339 -4.30 -19.41 -14.03
C GLU A 339 -4.34 -19.89 -12.58
N TYR A 340 -5.34 -20.73 -12.29
CA TYR A 340 -5.54 -21.28 -10.95
C TYR A 340 -4.92 -22.66 -10.81
N PHE A 341 -4.48 -22.98 -9.59
CA PHE A 341 -3.80 -24.22 -9.24
C PHE A 341 -4.36 -24.78 -7.92
N ASP A 342 -4.33 -26.10 -7.79
CA ASP A 342 -4.75 -26.82 -6.58
C ASP A 342 -3.70 -26.74 -5.46
N GLU A 343 -3.98 -27.37 -4.31
CA GLU A 343 -3.07 -27.42 -3.16
C GLU A 343 -1.68 -28.02 -3.42
N ASN A 344 -1.54 -28.80 -4.50
CA ASN A 344 -0.29 -29.45 -4.90
C ASN A 344 0.37 -28.71 -6.08
N PHE A 345 -0.06 -27.49 -6.40
CA PHE A 345 0.41 -26.70 -7.53
C PHE A 345 0.19 -27.38 -8.89
N ASN A 346 -0.84 -28.21 -9.03
CA ASN A 346 -1.28 -28.69 -10.33
C ASN A 346 -2.31 -27.73 -10.91
N HIS A 347 -2.27 -27.52 -12.22
CA HIS A 347 -3.22 -26.65 -12.91
C HIS A 347 -4.67 -27.07 -12.63
N TYR A 348 -5.47 -26.13 -12.14
CA TYR A 348 -6.86 -26.34 -11.75
C TYR A 348 -7.79 -25.84 -12.84
N VAL A 349 -8.55 -26.77 -13.41
CA VAL A 349 -9.65 -26.45 -14.32
C VAL A 349 -10.96 -26.64 -13.56
N PRO A 350 -11.80 -25.60 -13.40
CA PRO A 350 -13.13 -25.76 -12.81
C PRO A 350 -13.90 -26.84 -13.56
N LYS A 351 -14.40 -27.84 -12.84
CA LYS A 351 -15.33 -28.81 -13.44
C LYS A 351 -16.59 -28.04 -13.78
N ASP A 352 -17.03 -28.07 -15.03
CA ASP A 352 -18.33 -27.52 -15.44
C ASP A 352 -19.39 -28.01 -14.46
N ILE A 353 -19.93 -27.10 -13.66
CA ILE A 353 -21.05 -27.41 -12.79
C ILE A 353 -22.24 -27.52 -13.75
N PRO A 354 -22.84 -28.70 -13.97
CA PRO A 354 -24.04 -28.78 -14.79
C PRO A 354 -25.09 -27.89 -14.14
N VAL A 355 -25.52 -26.85 -14.86
CA VAL A 355 -26.57 -25.94 -14.42
C VAL A 355 -27.76 -26.80 -13.99
N LYS A 356 -28.05 -26.85 -12.68
CA LYS A 356 -29.23 -27.53 -12.17
C LYS A 356 -30.44 -26.88 -12.84
N LYS A 357 -31.02 -27.57 -13.83
CA LYS A 357 -32.27 -27.15 -14.46
C LYS A 357 -33.27 -26.89 -13.33
N PRO A 358 -33.88 -25.69 -13.23
CA PRO A 358 -34.76 -25.37 -12.12
C PRO A 358 -35.85 -26.44 -12.03
N SER A 359 -36.07 -26.95 -10.82
CA SER A 359 -37.06 -28.00 -10.60
C SER A 359 -38.45 -27.48 -11.01
N LEU A 360 -39.37 -28.39 -11.32
CA LEU A 360 -40.76 -28.02 -11.59
C LEU A 360 -41.35 -27.19 -10.43
N LEU A 361 -40.91 -27.45 -9.20
CA LEU A 361 -41.28 -26.69 -8.00
C LEU A 361 -40.78 -25.23 -8.06
N ASP A 362 -39.56 -25.00 -8.54
CA ASP A 362 -38.97 -23.65 -8.65
C ASP A 362 -39.65 -22.84 -9.77
N LYS A 363 -40.03 -23.51 -10.86
CA LYS A 363 -40.85 -22.91 -11.91
C LYS A 363 -42.25 -22.57 -11.40
N TRP A 364 -42.88 -23.45 -10.61
CA TRP A 364 -44.18 -23.21 -9.98
C TRP A 364 -44.16 -22.03 -9.00
N LYS A 365 -43.15 -21.95 -8.13
CA LYS A 365 -43.01 -20.85 -7.15
C LYS A 365 -42.81 -19.48 -7.83
N ARG A 366 -42.13 -19.42 -8.97
CA ARG A 366 -41.96 -18.18 -9.76
C ARG A 366 -43.26 -17.75 -10.46
N ALA A 367 -44.07 -18.69 -10.93
CA ALA A 367 -45.34 -18.39 -11.59
C ALA A 367 -46.36 -17.73 -10.62
N PHE A 368 -46.38 -18.15 -9.36
CA PHE A 368 -47.33 -17.64 -8.35
C PHE A 368 -46.87 -16.36 -7.62
N LYS A 369 -45.60 -15.94 -7.76
CA LYS A 369 -45.10 -14.67 -7.17
C LYS A 369 -45.47 -13.42 -7.97
N ARG A 370 -46.06 -13.55 -9.17
CA ARG A 370 -46.62 -12.42 -9.90
C ARG A 370 -47.96 -12.02 -9.27
N LYS A 371 -47.94 -11.05 -8.33
CA LYS A 371 -49.16 -10.40 -7.83
C LYS A 371 -49.95 -9.75 -8.98
N PRO A 372 -51.29 -9.72 -8.92
CA PRO A 372 -52.11 -9.15 -9.98
C PRO A 372 -51.87 -7.64 -10.06
N ARG A 373 -51.71 -7.15 -11.29
CA ARG A 373 -51.64 -5.71 -11.58
C ARG A 373 -52.92 -5.04 -11.05
N ARG A 374 -52.74 -4.03 -10.19
CA ARG A 374 -53.69 -2.93 -10.03
C ARG A 374 -52.94 -1.64 -10.27
#